data_AF-A0A5M3XSB1-F1
#
_entry.id   AF-A0A5M3XSB1-F1
#
_cell.length_a   1.000
_cell.length_b   1.000
_cell.length_c   1.000
_cell.angle_alpha   90.00
_cell.angle_beta   90.00
_cell.angle_gamma   90.00
#
_symmetry.space_group_name_H-M   'P 1'
#
loop_
_entity.id
_entity.type
_entity.pdbx_description
1 polymer ?
#
loop_
_entity_poly.entity_id
_entity_poly.type
_entity_poly.pdbx_seq_one_letter_code
_entity_poly.pdbx_strand_id
1 'polypeptide(L)' 'MALRIFPPDRHDRVLAALKKDITRKKNLNPRRRDRSYPRVVKRARHNSYRVKRPGDAGVRHDGPAVIYLANLPELALAS' A
#
# COMPACT_ATOMS: atom_id res chain seq x y z
N MET A 1 -31.42 -6.89 -35.94
CA MET A 1 -30.55 -6.01 -35.11
C MET A 1 -30.38 -6.66 -33.74
N ALA A 2 -29.15 -6.94 -33.31
CA ALA A 2 -28.90 -7.60 -32.02
C ALA A 2 -28.85 -6.55 -30.88
N LEU A 3 -29.64 -6.75 -29.83
CA LEU A 3 -29.56 -5.96 -28.60
C LEU A 3 -28.27 -6.29 -27.87
N ARG A 4 -27.30 -5.37 -27.87
CA ARG A 4 -26.08 -5.51 -27.07
C ARG A 4 -26.42 -5.35 -25.59
N ILE A 5 -26.13 -6.38 -24.79
CA ILE A 5 -26.33 -6.41 -23.33
C ILE A 5 -25.55 -5.25 -22.65
N PHE A 6 -24.43 -4.83 -23.23
CA PHE A 6 -23.64 -3.69 -22.79
C PHE A 6 -23.49 -2.66 -23.92
N PRO A 7 -24.41 -1.68 -24.02
CA PRO A 7 -24.31 -0.61 -25.01
C PRO A 7 -23.07 0.27 -24.76
N PRO A 8 -22.24 0.57 -25.77
CA PRO A 8 -21.01 1.33 -25.61
C PRO A 8 -21.25 2.74 -25.05
N ASP A 9 -22.40 3.35 -25.38
CA ASP A 9 -22.78 4.70 -24.94
C ASP A 9 -22.98 4.82 -23.42
N ARG A 10 -23.13 3.69 -22.71
CA ARG A 10 -23.27 3.64 -21.25
C ARG A 10 -21.95 3.39 -20.53
N HIS A 11 -20.94 2.93 -21.24
CA HIS A 11 -19.66 2.51 -20.66
C HIS A 11 -18.96 3.67 -19.94
N ASP A 12 -18.87 4.83 -20.57
CA ASP A 12 -18.20 6.00 -20.01
C ASP A 12 -18.89 6.53 -18.75
N ARG A 13 -20.23 6.48 -18.74
CA ARG A 13 -21.03 6.87 -17.58
C ARG A 13 -20.82 5.94 -16.39
N VAL A 14 -20.77 4.63 -16.65
CA VAL A 14 -20.51 3.61 -15.62
C VAL A 14 -19.08 3.76 -15.08
N LEU A 15 -18.09 3.94 -15.96
CA LEU A 15 -16.70 4.19 -15.55
C LEU A 15 -16.57 5.46 -14.70
N ALA A 16 -17.22 6.55 -15.09
CA ALA A 16 -17.22 7.80 -14.33
C ALA A 16 -17.85 7.62 -12.94
N ALA A 17 -18.99 6.93 -12.87
CA ALA A 17 -19.66 6.62 -11.60
C ALA A 17 -18.80 5.75 -10.69
N LEU A 18 -18.15 4.72 -11.25
CA LEU A 18 -17.29 3.79 -10.51
C LEU A 18 -16.02 4.47 -9.99
N LYS A 19 -15.36 5.30 -10.82
CA LYS A 19 -14.22 6.11 -10.39
C LYS A 19 -14.59 7.03 -9.23
N LYS A 20 -15.74 7.72 -9.33
CA LYS A 20 -16.27 8.58 -8.25
C LYS A 20 -16.57 7.79 -6.99
N ASP A 21 -17.06 6.55 -7.12
CA ASP A 21 -17.38 5.69 -5.98
C ASP A 21 -16.14 5.20 -5.22
N ILE A 22 -15.15 4.69 -5.95
CA ILE A 22 -13.88 4.21 -5.39
C ILE A 22 -13.15 5.33 -4.67
N THR A 23 -13.18 6.55 -5.21
CA THR A 23 -12.46 7.70 -4.67
C THR A 23 -13.24 8.46 -3.59
N ARG A 24 -14.41 7.98 -3.14
CA ARG A 24 -15.15 8.62 -2.03
C ARG A 24 -14.28 8.67 -0.78
N LYS A 25 -14.33 9.79 -0.05
CA LYS A 25 -13.56 10.02 1.18
C LYS A 25 -13.62 8.88 2.21
N LYS A 26 -14.78 8.20 2.32
CA LYS A 26 -14.98 7.04 3.21
C LYS A 26 -14.17 5.79 2.80
N ASN A 27 -13.81 5.68 1.53
CA ASN A 27 -13.06 4.57 0.93
C ASN A 27 -11.55 4.87 0.83
N LEU A 28 -11.14 6.13 1.04
CA LEU A 28 -9.73 6.51 1.02
C LEU A 28 -9.02 5.95 2.25
N ASN A 29 -7.83 5.38 2.02
CA ASN A 29 -6.97 4.95 3.12
C ASN A 29 -6.67 6.15 4.04
N PRO A 30 -6.81 6.00 5.37
CA PRO A 30 -6.45 7.06 6.29
C PRO A 30 -4.97 7.41 6.12
N ARG A 31 -4.60 8.66 6.41
CA ARG A 31 -3.21 9.12 6.34
C ARG A 31 -2.30 8.11 7.04
N ARG A 32 -1.27 7.66 6.31
CA ARG A 32 -0.26 6.72 6.82
C ARG A 32 0.28 7.28 8.13
N ARG A 33 0.12 6.50 9.20
CA ARG A 33 0.76 6.78 10.48
C ARG A 33 2.09 6.07 10.45
N ASP A 34 3.19 6.80 10.61
CA ASP A 34 4.53 6.23 10.74
C ASP A 34 4.57 5.44 12.06
N ARG A 35 4.28 4.16 11.95
CA ARG A 35 4.34 3.20 13.04
C ARG A 35 5.43 2.19 12.69
N SER A 36 6.40 2.03 13.59
CA SER A 36 7.47 1.04 13.46
C SER A 36 6.97 -0.42 13.49
N TYR A 37 5.68 -0.65 13.73
CA TYR A 37 5.07 -1.97 13.75
C TYR A 37 3.95 -2.07 12.71
N PRO A 38 4.11 -2.92 11.68
CA PRO A 38 2.97 -3.32 10.86
C PRO A 38 1.98 -4.02 11.78
N ARG A 39 0.77 -3.46 11.85
CA ARG A 39 -0.30 -3.91 12.75
C ARG A 39 -0.46 -5.42 12.63
N VAL A 40 -0.38 -6.14 13.75
CA VAL A 40 -1.33 -7.19 14.21
C VAL A 40 -2.12 -7.94 13.12
N VAL A 41 -1.47 -8.30 12.02
CA VAL A 41 -1.92 -9.26 11.01
C VAL A 41 -1.07 -10.48 11.35
N LYS A 42 -1.40 -11.30 12.35
CA LYS A 42 -2.57 -12.19 12.36
C LYS A 42 -2.93 -12.50 10.89
N ARG A 43 -2.35 -13.51 10.24
CA ARG A 43 -2.56 -14.92 10.61
C ARG A 43 -1.52 -15.84 9.93
N ALA A 44 -0.88 -16.66 10.76
CA ALA A 44 -0.51 -18.06 10.52
C ALA A 44 0.25 -18.46 9.24
N ARG A 45 1.46 -17.92 9.00
CA ARG A 45 2.47 -18.64 8.21
C ARG A 45 3.85 -18.51 8.83
N HIS A 46 4.54 -19.66 8.89
CA HIS A 46 5.92 -19.86 9.33
C HIS A 46 6.79 -18.66 8.98
N ASN A 47 7.25 -17.93 9.98
CA ASN A 47 8.25 -16.90 9.77
C ASN A 47 9.24 -16.94 10.93
N SER A 48 10.53 -16.92 10.60
CA SER A 48 11.66 -17.02 11.55
C SER A 48 11.84 -15.77 12.41
N TYR A 49 10.93 -14.80 12.31
CA TYR A 49 10.99 -13.57 13.09
C TYR A 49 10.56 -13.79 14.53
N ARG A 50 11.30 -13.13 15.43
CA ARG A 50 11.00 -13.11 16.86
C ARG A 50 9.61 -12.50 17.11
N VAL A 51 8.75 -13.28 17.77
CA VAL A 51 7.46 -12.82 18.30
C VAL A 51 7.71 -11.73 19.36
N LYS A 52 6.88 -10.68 19.34
CA LYS A 52 6.97 -9.58 20.30
C LYS A 52 6.83 -10.07 21.74
N ARG A 53 7.73 -9.62 22.62
CA ARG A 53 7.74 -9.94 24.06
C ARG A 53 7.21 -8.74 24.87
N PRO A 54 6.71 -8.94 26.10
CA PRO A 54 6.24 -7.85 26.96
C PRO A 54 7.27 -6.72 27.18
N GLY A 55 8.56 -7.02 27.14
CA GLY A 55 9.64 -6.04 27.26
C GLY A 55 10.03 -5.33 25.96
N ASP A 56 9.39 -5.62 24.84
CA ASP A 56 9.69 -4.96 23.57
C ASP A 56 9.07 -3.56 23.54
N ALA A 57 9.93 -2.55 23.70
CA ALA A 57 9.52 -1.15 23.60
C ALA A 57 9.54 -0.65 22.15
N GLY A 58 8.56 0.20 21.84
CA GLY A 58 8.49 0.99 20.61
C GLY A 58 9.55 2.08 20.57
N VAL A 59 10.49 1.99 19.63
CA VAL A 59 11.34 3.14 19.29
C VAL A 59 10.55 4.06 18.36
N ARG A 60 10.38 5.31 18.77
CA ARG A 60 9.90 6.40 17.91
C ARG A 60 11.10 6.97 17.17
N HIS A 61 10.96 7.15 15.87
CA HIS A 61 11.96 7.80 15.04
C HIS A 61 11.46 9.20 14.69
N ASP A 62 12.32 10.20 14.81
CA ASP A 62 11.98 11.60 14.55
C ASP A 62 11.96 11.94 13.05
N GLY A 63 12.28 10.96 12.19
CA GLY A 63 12.36 11.13 10.75
C GLY A 63 11.95 9.87 9.97
N PRO A 64 11.79 10.02 8.65
CA PRO A 64 11.49 8.89 7.76
C PRO A 64 12.63 7.86 7.77
N ALA A 65 12.33 6.61 7.41
CA ALA A 65 13.32 5.55 7.34
C ALA A 65 14.40 5.87 6.30
N VAL A 66 15.68 5.82 6.71
CA VAL A 66 16.84 5.97 5.82
C VAL A 66 17.39 4.59 5.51
N ILE A 67 17.55 4.27 4.22
CA ILE A 67 18.15 3.02 3.76
C ILE A 67 19.60 3.31 3.38
N TYR A 68 20.54 2.70 4.10
CA TYR A 68 21.95 2.71 3.73
C TYR A 68 22.24 1.52 2.83
N LEU A 69 22.55 1.78 1.56
CA LEU A 69 22.99 0.75 0.63
C LEU A 69 24.49 0.53 0.85
N ALA A 70 24.85 -0.56 1.52
CA ALA A 70 26.24 -0.87 1.85
C ALA A 70 27.09 -1.25 0.62
N ASN A 71 26.45 -1.68 -0.47
CA ASN A 71 27.09 -2.05 -1.74
C ASN A 71 26.29 -1.43 -2.90
N LEU A 72 26.59 -0.19 -3.25
CA LEU A 72 26.11 0.36 -4.51
C LEU A 72 26.92 -0.30 -5.63
N PRO A 73 26.29 -1.02 -6.59
CA PRO A 73 27.01 -1.34 -7.82
C PRO A 73 27.43 -0.01 -8.44
N GLU A 74 28.66 0.06 -8.95
CA GLU A 74 29.13 1.17 -9.78
C GLU A 74 28.05 1.41 -10.85
N LEU A 75 27.23 2.44 -10.63
CA LEU A 75 26.33 2.91 -11.66
C LEU A 75 27.28 3.42 -12.74
N ALA A 76 27.52 2.58 -13.74
CA ALA A 76 28.01 3.02 -15.01
C ALA A 76 27.02 4.11 -15.46
N LEU A 77 27.38 5.35 -15.15
CA LEU A 77 26.81 6.55 -15.73
C LEU A 77 27.09 6.37 -17.22
N ALA A 78 26.12 5.80 -17.93
CA ALA A 78 26.06 5.86 -19.37
C ALA A 78 25.91 7.34 -19.71
N SER A 79 27.06 7.96 -19.99
CA SER A 79 27.20 9.24 -20.66
C SER A 79 26.76 9.13 -22.12
#